data_AF-W8X250-F1
#
_entry.id   AF-W8X250-F1
#
_cell.length_a   1.000
_cell.length_b   1.000
_cell.length_c   1.000
_cell.angle_alpha   90.00
_cell.angle_beta   90.00
_cell.angle_gamma   90.00
#
_symmetry.space_group_name_H-M   'P 1'
#
loop_
_entity.id
_entity.type
_entity.pdbx_description
1 polymer ?
#
loop_
_entity_poly.entity_id
_entity_poly.type
_entity_poly.pdbx_seq_one_letter_code
_entity_poly.pdbx_strand_id
1 'polypeptide(L)'
;MSLPEHAHGHESAIKTPRQLLITVILAFLIPIAIIILLVNLVGTSIRTGAGSDSQSEEAIARRIQPVAGFKLVDADAPKVFKTGEQVFQSTCSACHGTGVAGAPKFGDKDAWAKYIKQGYEDLVKNAIHGIGAMPPKGGNASLDDFEVARAVVYMTNHSGASFDEPKEPAAGDAAQAEAAPPPRPKRHPPRRPPRRKLPRPPKPSRPRPSPRPRPKPRPMPATPSARSSTSRSASPATRSAWPARPSSATRPPGNPSSRRAWTPC
;
A
#
# COMPACT_ATOMS: atom_id res chain seq x y z
N MET A 1 64.29 -71.74 -11.15
CA MET A 1 63.43 -70.63 -10.68
C MET A 1 64.19 -69.83 -9.64
N SER A 2 64.72 -68.67 -10.02
CA SER A 2 65.28 -67.70 -9.07
C SER A 2 64.79 -66.33 -9.52
N LEU A 3 63.83 -65.76 -8.79
CA LEU A 3 63.43 -64.37 -8.94
C LEU A 3 64.51 -63.51 -8.25
N PRO A 4 65.03 -62.46 -8.89
CA PRO A 4 65.82 -61.46 -8.18
C PRO A 4 64.88 -60.64 -7.29
N GLU A 5 65.00 -60.84 -5.98
CA GLU A 5 64.38 -60.03 -4.95
C GLU A 5 64.88 -58.57 -5.07
N HIS A 6 64.00 -57.64 -5.46
CA HIS A 6 64.35 -56.22 -5.48
C HIS A 6 64.44 -55.69 -4.05
N ALA A 7 65.65 -55.68 -3.50
CA ALA A 7 65.97 -54.95 -2.28
C ALA A 7 65.88 -53.45 -2.55
N HIS A 8 64.68 -52.89 -2.40
CA HIS A 8 64.48 -51.44 -2.36
C HIS A 8 64.98 -50.92 -1.01
N GLY A 9 66.14 -50.27 -1.02
CA GLY A 9 66.59 -49.48 0.11
C GLY A 9 65.54 -48.43 0.45
N HIS A 10 65.00 -48.50 1.66
CA HIS A 10 64.17 -47.45 2.25
C HIS A 10 65.06 -46.26 2.64
N GLU A 11 65.69 -45.62 1.65
CA GLU A 11 66.34 -44.34 1.83
C GLU A 11 65.24 -43.28 1.82
N SER A 12 64.82 -42.83 3.00
CA SER A 12 63.88 -41.73 3.13
C SER A 12 64.46 -40.50 2.44
N ALA A 13 63.74 -39.98 1.44
CA ALA A 13 64.15 -38.88 0.57
C ALA A 13 64.32 -37.51 1.29
N ILE A 14 64.51 -37.51 2.60
CA ILE A 14 64.62 -36.35 3.48
C ILE A 14 65.89 -36.51 4.33
N LYS A 15 67.04 -36.09 3.78
CA LYS A 15 68.35 -36.30 4.40
C LYS A 15 68.76 -35.21 5.41
N THR A 16 67.97 -34.13 5.55
CA THR A 16 68.21 -33.07 6.54
C THR A 16 66.92 -32.63 7.26
N PRO A 17 66.95 -32.28 8.56
CA PRO A 17 65.79 -31.74 9.28
C PRO A 17 65.19 -30.49 8.62
N ARG A 18 66.03 -29.69 7.95
CA ARG A 18 65.62 -28.51 7.17
C ARG A 18 64.82 -28.90 5.92
N GLN A 19 65.18 -29.99 5.25
CA GLN A 19 64.45 -30.49 4.08
C GLN A 19 63.06 -31.01 4.46
N LEU A 20 62.92 -31.65 5.62
CA LEU A 20 61.62 -32.11 6.14
C LEU A 20 60.66 -30.93 6.34
N LEU A 21 61.14 -29.88 7.02
CA LEU A 21 60.35 -28.69 7.32
C LEU A 21 59.88 -27.96 6.05
N ILE A 22 60.75 -27.84 5.03
CA ILE A 22 60.39 -27.25 3.74
C ILE A 22 59.33 -28.09 3.02
N THR A 23 59.48 -29.42 2.97
CA THR A 23 58.49 -30.29 2.30
C THR A 23 57.12 -30.24 2.97
N VAL A 24 57.07 -30.18 4.31
CA VAL A 24 55.82 -30.09 5.05
C VAL A 24 55.16 -28.73 4.79
N ILE A 25 55.89 -27.63 4.90
CA ILE A 25 55.34 -26.28 4.62
C ILE A 25 54.82 -26.21 3.18
N LEU A 26 55.57 -26.70 2.21
CA LEU A 26 55.17 -26.68 0.81
C LEU A 26 53.94 -27.55 0.55
N ALA A 27 53.82 -28.70 1.22
CA ALA A 27 52.66 -29.59 1.13
C ALA A 27 51.37 -28.97 1.69
N PHE A 28 51.46 -27.96 2.57
CA PHE A 28 50.30 -27.18 3.02
C PHE A 28 50.08 -25.91 2.19
N LEU A 29 51.14 -25.16 1.89
CA LEU A 29 51.02 -23.89 1.17
C LEU A 29 50.63 -24.06 -0.30
N ILE A 30 51.12 -25.09 -0.99
CA ILE A 30 50.75 -25.32 -2.40
C ILE A 30 49.25 -25.62 -2.53
N PRO A 31 48.65 -26.57 -1.80
CA PRO A 31 47.21 -26.79 -1.86
C PRO A 31 46.39 -25.56 -1.43
N ILE A 32 46.82 -24.83 -0.40
CA ILE A 32 46.14 -23.59 0.02
C ILE A 32 46.17 -22.54 -1.09
N ALA A 33 47.32 -22.33 -1.72
CA ALA A 33 47.47 -21.41 -2.84
C ALA A 33 46.63 -21.84 -4.05
N ILE A 34 46.59 -23.15 -4.36
CA ILE A 34 45.72 -23.71 -5.41
C ILE A 34 44.25 -23.50 -5.07
N ILE A 35 43.82 -23.71 -3.82
CA ILE A 35 42.44 -23.46 -3.40
C ILE A 35 42.10 -21.98 -3.53
N ILE A 36 42.95 -21.07 -3.07
CA ILE A 36 42.74 -19.61 -3.23
C ILE A 36 42.66 -19.23 -4.71
N LEU A 37 43.59 -19.76 -5.52
CA LEU A 37 43.60 -19.55 -6.97
C LEU A 37 42.33 -20.09 -7.62
N LEU A 38 41.85 -21.27 -7.25
CA LEU A 38 40.63 -21.88 -7.77
C LEU A 38 39.38 -21.14 -7.31
N VAL A 39 39.31 -20.69 -6.05
CA VAL A 39 38.22 -19.86 -5.54
C VAL A 39 38.13 -18.55 -6.32
N ASN A 40 39.28 -17.92 -6.57
CA ASN A 40 39.34 -16.71 -7.39
C ASN A 40 38.95 -17.03 -8.84
N LEU A 41 39.52 -18.06 -9.45
CA LEU A 41 39.23 -18.46 -10.83
C LEU A 41 37.74 -18.80 -11.03
N VAL A 42 37.14 -19.57 -10.11
CA VAL A 42 35.71 -19.91 -10.13
C VAL A 42 34.83 -18.70 -9.83
N GLY A 43 35.27 -17.82 -8.91
CA GLY A 43 34.58 -16.57 -8.61
C GLY A 43 34.55 -15.60 -9.79
N THR A 44 35.62 -15.55 -10.58
CA THR A 44 35.74 -14.62 -11.72
C THR A 44 35.20 -15.20 -13.03
N SER A 45 35.23 -16.52 -13.24
CA SER A 45 35.05 -17.10 -14.59
C SER A 45 33.67 -17.68 -14.90
N ILE A 46 32.77 -17.90 -13.93
CA ILE A 46 31.48 -18.60 -14.17
C ILE A 46 30.23 -17.73 -13.97
N ARG A 47 30.36 -16.39 -13.94
CA ARG A 47 29.23 -15.45 -13.77
C ARG A 47 28.87 -14.67 -15.06
N THR A 48 28.95 -15.30 -16.23
CA THR A 48 28.58 -14.67 -17.52
C THR A 48 27.37 -15.31 -18.21
N GLY A 49 26.62 -16.16 -17.49
CA GLY A 49 25.35 -16.71 -17.97
C GLY A 49 24.16 -15.82 -17.60
N ALA A 50 23.11 -15.80 -18.43
CA ALA A 50 21.85 -15.11 -18.14
C ALA A 50 21.31 -15.55 -16.76
N GLY A 51 21.39 -14.66 -15.77
CA GLY A 51 21.08 -14.95 -14.36
C GLY A 51 22.24 -14.68 -13.38
N SER A 52 23.44 -14.36 -13.84
CA SER A 52 24.58 -13.91 -13.03
C SER A 52 24.26 -12.72 -12.12
N ASP A 53 23.35 -11.85 -12.58
CA ASP A 53 23.00 -10.62 -11.88
C ASP A 53 21.90 -10.86 -10.83
N SER A 54 21.37 -12.07 -10.71
CA SER A 54 20.29 -12.40 -9.75
C SER A 54 20.67 -12.23 -8.29
N GLN A 55 21.98 -12.31 -8.00
CA GLN A 55 22.61 -12.10 -6.70
C GLN A 55 23.42 -10.80 -6.63
N SER A 56 23.32 -9.94 -7.65
CA SER A 56 23.92 -8.60 -7.59
C SER A 56 23.23 -7.78 -6.51
N GLU A 57 24.00 -6.95 -5.82
CA GLU A 57 23.48 -6.06 -4.79
C GLU A 57 22.40 -5.13 -5.36
N GLU A 58 22.54 -4.72 -6.63
CA GLU A 58 21.53 -3.93 -7.32
C GLU A 58 20.22 -4.69 -7.59
N ALA A 59 20.28 -5.99 -7.95
CA ALA A 59 19.08 -6.79 -8.16
C ALA A 59 18.35 -7.13 -6.85
N ILE A 60 19.11 -7.30 -5.76
CA ILE A 60 18.55 -7.49 -4.41
C ILE A 60 17.89 -6.18 -3.95
N ALA A 61 18.56 -5.03 -4.09
CA ALA A 61 18.01 -3.73 -3.75
C ALA A 61 16.71 -3.43 -4.53
N ARG A 62 16.65 -3.75 -5.83
CA ARG A 62 15.43 -3.58 -6.65
C ARG A 62 14.26 -4.46 -6.20
N ARG A 63 14.51 -5.63 -5.60
CA ARG A 63 13.47 -6.54 -5.09
C ARG A 63 13.02 -6.20 -3.68
N ILE A 64 13.89 -5.56 -2.88
CA ILE A 64 13.59 -5.10 -1.52
C ILE A 64 12.91 -3.73 -1.53
N GLN A 65 12.96 -2.99 -2.65
CA GLN A 65 12.27 -1.71 -2.76
C GLN A 65 10.76 -1.88 -2.51
N PRO A 66 10.18 -1.03 -1.64
CA PRO A 66 8.74 -1.09 -1.35
C PRO A 66 7.97 -0.74 -2.61
N VAL A 67 7.22 -1.72 -3.13
CA VAL A 67 6.40 -1.58 -4.35
C VAL A 67 5.13 -0.75 -4.14
N ALA A 68 4.81 -0.43 -2.89
CA ALA A 68 3.73 0.46 -2.55
C ALA A 68 4.29 1.65 -1.79
N GLY A 69 4.10 2.84 -2.35
CA GLY A 69 4.49 4.12 -1.77
C GLY A 69 3.64 4.49 -0.55
N PHE A 70 3.55 3.62 0.44
CA PHE A 70 2.91 3.94 1.70
C PHE A 70 3.88 4.76 2.56
N LYS A 71 3.48 6.00 2.86
CA LYS A 71 4.07 6.75 3.97
C LYS A 71 3.55 6.12 5.26
N LEU A 72 4.35 5.26 5.87
CA LEU A 72 4.13 4.81 7.24
C LEU A 72 4.36 6.02 8.14
N VAL A 73 3.27 6.63 8.57
CA VAL A 73 3.29 7.60 9.66
C VAL A 73 3.40 6.77 10.93
N ASP A 74 4.49 6.96 11.64
CA ASP A 74 4.71 6.37 12.97
C ASP A 74 3.56 6.83 13.88
N ALA A 75 2.98 5.90 14.63
CA ALA A 75 1.84 6.18 15.52
C ALA A 75 2.22 7.17 16.64
N ASP A 76 3.52 7.26 16.97
CA ASP A 76 4.07 8.17 17.98
C ASP A 76 4.72 9.42 17.37
N ALA A 77 4.73 9.57 16.04
CA ALA A 77 5.22 10.79 15.41
C ALA A 77 4.22 11.96 15.62
N PRO A 78 4.72 13.17 15.91
CA PRO A 78 3.87 14.36 15.95
C PRO A 78 3.07 14.48 14.65
N LYS A 79 1.74 14.45 14.77
CA LYS A 79 0.85 14.62 13.62
C LYS A 79 1.06 16.04 13.08
N VAL A 80 1.72 16.14 11.93
CA VAL A 80 1.90 17.40 11.23
C VAL A 80 0.58 17.75 10.55
N PHE A 81 -0.20 18.62 11.20
CA PHE A 81 -1.45 19.10 10.64
C PHE A 81 -1.18 20.10 9.50
N LYS A 82 -1.94 19.98 8.40
CA LYS A 82 -1.88 20.91 7.26
C LYS A 82 -2.50 22.27 7.59
N THR A 83 -1.85 23.35 7.16
CA THR A 83 -2.36 24.72 7.39
C THR A 83 -3.72 24.91 6.71
N GLY A 84 -4.50 25.89 7.18
CA GLY A 84 -5.82 26.20 6.59
C GLY A 84 -5.74 26.52 5.09
N GLU A 85 -4.67 27.19 4.66
CA GLU A 85 -4.40 27.46 3.25
C GLU A 85 -4.12 26.17 2.45
N GLN A 86 -3.30 25.26 2.97
CA GLN A 86 -3.00 23.99 2.29
C GLN A 86 -4.25 23.13 2.10
N VAL A 87 -5.10 23.09 3.13
CA VAL A 87 -6.39 22.39 3.07
C VAL A 87 -7.33 23.06 2.08
N PHE A 88 -7.41 24.40 2.09
CA PHE A 88 -8.19 25.15 1.13
C PHE A 88 -7.76 24.85 -0.31
N GLN A 89 -6.46 24.96 -0.62
CA GLN A 89 -5.96 24.74 -1.97
C GLN A 89 -6.17 23.31 -2.46
N SER A 90 -6.00 22.32 -1.59
CA SER A 90 -6.10 20.90 -1.96
C SER A 90 -7.54 20.38 -2.06
N THR A 91 -8.48 20.94 -1.31
CA THR A 91 -9.83 20.36 -1.16
C THR A 91 -10.93 21.40 -1.39
N CYS A 92 -10.89 22.53 -0.69
CA CYS A 92 -12.02 23.47 -0.64
C CYS A 92 -12.11 24.38 -1.90
N SER A 93 -10.97 24.68 -2.52
CA SER A 93 -10.83 25.57 -3.68
C SER A 93 -11.62 25.09 -4.89
N ALA A 94 -11.79 23.77 -5.04
CA ALA A 94 -12.52 23.16 -6.15
C ALA A 94 -13.96 23.68 -6.28
N CYS A 95 -14.60 23.98 -5.14
CA CYS A 95 -15.95 24.54 -5.12
C CYS A 95 -15.96 26.01 -4.74
N HIS A 96 -15.19 26.41 -3.73
CA HIS A 96 -15.23 27.79 -3.21
C HIS A 96 -14.34 28.78 -3.97
N GLY A 97 -13.44 28.32 -4.84
CA GLY A 97 -12.60 29.22 -5.65
C GLY A 97 -13.41 30.04 -6.66
N THR A 98 -14.37 29.39 -7.32
CA THR A 98 -15.25 30.04 -8.32
C THR A 98 -16.72 30.06 -7.91
N GLY A 99 -17.10 29.41 -6.81
CA GLY A 99 -18.48 29.34 -6.34
C GLY A 99 -19.33 28.28 -7.04
N VAL A 100 -18.75 27.10 -7.29
CA VAL A 100 -19.45 25.97 -7.94
C VAL A 100 -20.69 25.59 -7.14
N ALA A 101 -21.79 25.29 -7.84
CA ALA A 101 -23.07 24.91 -7.24
C ALA A 101 -23.64 25.92 -6.22
N GLY A 102 -23.27 27.21 -6.35
CA GLY A 102 -23.70 28.26 -5.42
C GLY A 102 -22.91 28.30 -4.11
N ALA A 103 -21.74 27.65 -4.06
CA ALA A 103 -20.83 27.78 -2.92
C ALA A 103 -20.39 29.25 -2.74
N PRO A 104 -20.27 29.75 -1.50
CA PRO A 104 -19.78 31.10 -1.26
C PRO A 104 -18.34 31.23 -1.73
N LYS A 105 -18.09 32.18 -2.64
CA LYS A 105 -16.79 32.36 -3.27
C LYS A 105 -15.76 32.89 -2.28
N PHE A 106 -14.57 32.31 -2.27
CA PHE A 106 -13.47 32.77 -1.43
C PHE A 106 -13.13 34.24 -1.73
N GLY A 107 -13.07 35.06 -0.68
CA GLY A 107 -12.80 36.51 -0.78
C GLY A 107 -14.04 37.38 -1.03
N ASP A 108 -15.21 36.79 -1.25
CA ASP A 108 -16.45 37.53 -1.46
C ASP A 108 -17.09 37.96 -0.13
N LYS A 109 -16.76 39.16 0.33
CA LYS A 109 -17.23 39.65 1.63
C LYS A 109 -18.75 39.70 1.75
N ASP A 110 -19.46 40.01 0.67
CA ASP A 110 -20.91 40.14 0.68
C ASP A 110 -21.58 38.78 0.77
N ALA A 111 -21.09 37.78 0.02
CA ALA A 111 -21.57 36.41 0.12
C ALA A 111 -21.29 35.81 1.51
N TRP A 112 -20.14 36.12 2.10
CA TRP A 112 -19.71 35.57 3.40
C TRP A 112 -20.33 36.26 4.61
N ALA A 113 -20.76 37.51 4.52
CA ALA A 113 -21.27 38.28 5.66
C ALA A 113 -22.40 37.58 6.43
N LYS A 114 -23.35 36.93 5.73
CA LYS A 114 -24.46 36.21 6.39
C LYS A 114 -24.01 34.95 7.12
N TYR A 115 -22.96 34.30 6.63
CA TYR A 115 -22.40 33.08 7.21
C TYR A 115 -21.51 33.42 8.41
N ILE A 116 -20.69 34.48 8.30
CA ILE A 116 -19.88 34.99 9.41
C ILE A 116 -20.77 35.40 10.59
N LYS A 117 -21.96 35.96 10.35
CA LYS A 117 -22.94 36.30 11.39
C LYS A 117 -23.51 35.09 12.14
N GLN A 118 -23.50 33.90 11.54
CA GLN A 118 -23.94 32.67 12.24
C GLN A 118 -22.93 32.27 13.32
N GLY A 119 -21.68 32.71 13.18
CA GLY A 119 -20.61 32.43 14.13
C GLY A 119 -19.72 31.28 13.69
N TYR A 120 -18.52 31.26 14.28
CA TYR A 120 -17.44 30.34 13.91
C TYR A 120 -17.84 28.85 14.10
N GLU A 121 -18.44 28.52 15.25
CA GLU A 121 -18.80 27.14 15.61
C GLU A 121 -19.76 26.49 14.60
N ASP A 122 -20.78 27.23 14.16
CA ASP A 122 -21.76 26.73 13.19
C ASP A 122 -21.12 26.51 11.81
N LEU A 123 -20.17 27.36 11.40
CA LEU A 123 -19.45 27.20 10.15
C LEU A 123 -18.57 25.95 10.16
N VAL A 124 -17.82 25.73 11.24
CA VAL A 124 -16.98 24.54 11.38
C VAL A 124 -17.83 23.28 11.43
N LYS A 125 -18.91 23.30 12.20
CA LYS A 125 -19.86 22.18 12.28
C LYS A 125 -20.44 21.82 10.92
N ASN A 126 -20.87 22.82 10.14
CA ASN A 126 -21.39 22.61 8.79
C ASN A 126 -20.30 22.11 7.83
N ALA A 127 -19.05 22.56 7.99
CA ALA A 127 -17.93 22.09 7.18
C ALA A 127 -17.54 20.63 7.49
N ILE A 128 -17.60 20.22 8.76
CA ILE A 128 -17.28 18.85 9.20
C ILE A 128 -18.40 17.89 8.77
N HIS A 129 -19.66 18.23 9.05
CA HIS A 129 -20.80 17.33 8.79
C HIS A 129 -21.36 17.44 7.36
N GLY A 130 -21.02 18.50 6.63
CA GLY A 130 -21.59 18.81 5.33
C GLY A 130 -22.96 19.49 5.44
N ILE A 131 -23.32 20.25 4.40
CA ILE A 131 -24.60 20.94 4.29
C ILE A 131 -25.00 21.08 2.81
N GLY A 132 -26.21 20.59 2.47
CA GLY A 132 -26.73 20.66 1.10
C GLY A 132 -25.80 20.01 0.08
N ALA A 133 -25.23 20.82 -0.82
CA ALA A 133 -24.28 20.37 -1.85
C ALA A 133 -22.83 20.24 -1.35
N MET A 134 -22.52 20.69 -0.13
CA MET A 134 -21.19 20.56 0.48
C MET A 134 -21.08 19.21 1.21
N PRO A 135 -20.22 18.28 0.76
CA PRO A 135 -20.02 16.99 1.43
C PRO A 135 -19.31 17.15 2.78
N PRO A 136 -19.42 16.16 3.69
CA PRO A 136 -18.68 16.14 4.95
C PRO A 136 -17.18 16.32 4.74
N LYS A 137 -16.52 17.16 5.56
CA LYS A 137 -15.10 17.52 5.46
C LYS A 137 -14.67 18.01 4.07
N GLY A 138 -15.58 18.64 3.32
CA GLY A 138 -15.32 19.07 1.93
C GLY A 138 -15.06 17.91 0.97
N GLY A 139 -15.45 16.68 1.32
CA GLY A 139 -15.29 15.49 0.48
C GLY A 139 -13.98 14.73 0.72
N ASN A 140 -13.16 15.18 1.68
CA ASN A 140 -11.89 14.54 2.01
C ASN A 140 -11.94 13.95 3.43
N ALA A 141 -12.26 12.65 3.50
CA ALA A 141 -12.35 11.92 4.76
C ALA A 141 -11.01 11.76 5.50
N SER A 142 -9.89 12.03 4.82
CA SER A 142 -8.55 11.96 5.42
C SER A 142 -8.17 13.21 6.22
N LEU A 143 -8.95 14.29 6.12
CA LEU A 143 -8.72 15.51 6.90
C LEU A 143 -9.14 15.32 8.35
N ASP A 144 -8.32 15.85 9.24
CA ASP A 144 -8.69 16.01 10.65
C ASP A 144 -9.72 17.14 10.81
N ASP A 145 -10.58 17.05 11.83
CA ASP A 145 -11.55 18.10 12.14
C ASP A 145 -10.83 19.42 12.44
N PHE A 146 -9.65 19.34 13.05
CA PHE A 146 -8.77 20.49 13.27
C PHE A 146 -8.30 21.14 11.97
N GLU A 147 -7.93 20.35 10.96
CA GLU A 147 -7.49 20.86 9.66
C GLU A 147 -8.65 21.54 8.90
N VAL A 148 -9.86 20.99 9.02
CA VAL A 148 -11.08 21.60 8.47
C VAL A 148 -11.38 22.94 9.17
N ALA A 149 -11.29 22.98 10.49
CA ALA A 149 -11.51 24.19 11.28
C ALA A 149 -10.54 25.31 10.87
N ARG A 150 -9.26 25.00 10.68
CA ARG A 150 -8.26 25.96 10.15
C ARG A 150 -8.60 26.45 8.74
N ALA A 151 -9.08 25.57 7.87
CA ALA A 151 -9.50 25.96 6.53
C ALA A 151 -10.68 26.95 6.56
N VAL A 152 -11.66 26.73 7.46
CA VAL A 152 -12.78 27.64 7.67
C VAL A 152 -12.29 29.01 8.13
N VAL A 153 -11.36 29.07 9.10
CA VAL A 153 -10.74 30.35 9.53
C VAL A 153 -10.03 31.03 8.37
N TYR A 154 -9.23 30.31 7.59
CA TYR A 154 -8.54 30.87 6.43
C TYR A 154 -9.52 31.49 5.42
N MET A 155 -10.62 30.78 5.10
CA MET A 155 -11.63 31.24 4.14
C MET A 155 -12.42 32.46 4.63
N THR A 156 -12.85 32.41 5.88
CA THR A 156 -13.64 33.48 6.50
C THR A 156 -12.80 34.75 6.72
N ASN A 157 -11.54 34.61 7.15
CA ASN A 157 -10.63 35.74 7.35
C ASN A 157 -10.31 36.46 6.03
N HIS A 158 -10.12 35.71 4.94
CA HIS A 158 -9.98 36.30 3.60
C HIS A 158 -11.28 36.93 3.07
N SER A 159 -12.42 36.56 3.66
CA SER A 159 -13.74 37.06 3.26
C SER A 159 -14.33 38.07 4.25
N GLY A 160 -13.47 38.67 5.11
CA GLY A 160 -13.85 39.80 5.97
C GLY A 160 -14.17 39.46 7.43
N ALA A 161 -13.97 38.21 7.87
CA ALA A 161 -13.95 37.87 9.29
C ALA A 161 -12.56 38.09 9.90
N SER A 162 -12.46 37.90 11.22
CA SER A 162 -11.20 37.81 11.94
C SER A 162 -11.38 36.82 13.09
N PHE A 163 -11.56 35.55 12.74
CA PHE A 163 -11.59 34.47 13.71
C PHE A 163 -10.16 34.07 14.06
N ASP A 164 -9.95 33.75 15.33
CA ASP A 164 -8.69 33.20 15.81
C ASP A 164 -8.48 31.80 15.25
N GLU A 165 -7.23 31.49 14.88
CA GLU A 165 -6.88 30.14 14.46
C GLU A 165 -7.05 29.18 15.65
N PRO A 166 -7.69 28.01 15.46
CA PRO A 166 -7.92 27.08 16.55
C PRO A 166 -6.58 26.62 17.11
N LYS A 167 -6.48 26.53 18.44
CA LYS A 167 -5.29 26.00 19.08
C LYS A 167 -5.11 24.54 18.68
N GLU A 168 -3.91 24.19 18.23
CA GLU A 168 -3.56 22.80 17.91
C GLU A 168 -3.95 21.89 19.06
N PRO A 169 -4.73 20.81 18.80
CA PRO A 169 -5.08 19.87 19.84
C PRO A 169 -3.79 19.32 20.42
N ALA A 170 -3.58 19.51 21.72
CA ALA A 170 -2.43 18.94 22.39
C ALA A 170 -2.45 17.42 22.14
N ALA A 171 -1.26 16.82 21.99
CA ALA A 171 -1.08 15.39 21.72
C ALA A 171 -1.74 14.44 22.77
N GLY A 172 -2.44 14.98 23.78
CA GLY A 172 -3.24 14.25 24.77
C GLY A 172 -4.77 14.38 24.64
N ASP A 173 -5.32 15.25 23.78
CA ASP A 173 -6.78 15.47 23.70
C ASP A 173 -7.52 14.54 22.72
N ALA A 174 -6.81 13.95 21.76
CA ALA A 174 -7.36 12.84 20.97
C ALA A 174 -7.64 11.59 21.83
N ALA A 175 -6.93 11.44 22.95
CA ALA A 175 -7.18 10.38 23.92
C ALA A 175 -8.38 10.66 24.85
N GLN A 176 -8.89 11.90 24.90
CA GLN A 176 -10.00 12.27 25.79
C GLN A 176 -11.32 12.50 25.05
N ALA A 177 -11.31 12.77 23.74
CA ALA A 177 -12.52 12.74 22.92
C ALA A 177 -12.98 11.31 22.56
N GLU A 178 -12.06 10.35 22.50
CA GLU A 178 -12.38 8.90 22.33
C GLU A 178 -12.62 8.19 23.69
N ALA A 179 -12.45 8.90 24.83
CA ALA A 179 -12.67 8.37 26.18
C ALA A 179 -13.87 9.01 26.91
N ALA A 180 -14.74 9.73 26.20
CA ALA A 180 -16.09 10.01 26.67
C ALA A 180 -17.02 8.91 26.13
N PRO A 181 -17.36 7.86 26.92
CA PRO A 181 -18.42 6.95 26.50
C PRO A 181 -19.69 7.77 26.26
N PRO A 182 -20.49 7.45 25.22
CA PRO A 182 -21.80 8.08 25.06
C PRO A 182 -22.55 8.00 26.40
N PRO A 183 -23.31 9.02 26.82
CA PRO A 183 -24.02 8.99 28.09
C PRO A 183 -24.86 7.72 28.11
N ARG A 184 -24.42 6.74 28.91
CA ARG A 184 -25.17 5.50 29.11
C ARG A 184 -26.54 5.95 29.60
N PRO A 185 -27.65 5.55 28.96
CA PRO A 185 -28.95 5.74 29.58
C PRO A 185 -28.85 5.12 30.98
N LYS A 186 -29.17 5.90 32.01
CA LYS A 186 -29.09 5.48 33.42
C LYS A 186 -29.74 4.10 33.52
N ARG A 187 -28.92 3.07 33.76
CA ARG A 187 -29.40 1.71 33.97
C ARG A 187 -30.28 1.74 35.21
N HIS A 188 -31.59 1.66 35.01
CA HIS A 188 -32.50 1.23 36.05
C HIS A 188 -32.03 -0.14 36.55
N PRO A 189 -32.09 -0.42 37.86
CA PRO A 189 -31.86 -1.76 38.37
C PRO A 189 -32.83 -2.72 37.65
N PRO A 190 -32.42 -3.96 37.33
CA PRO A 190 -33.26 -4.86 36.57
C PRO A 190 -34.58 -5.08 37.32
N ARG A 191 -35.68 -4.57 36.76
CA ARG A 191 -37.03 -4.96 37.16
C ARG A 191 -37.14 -6.46 36.90
N ARG A 192 -37.21 -7.22 37.99
CA ARG A 192 -37.53 -8.64 38.01
C ARG A 192 -38.79 -8.87 37.15
N PRO A 193 -38.77 -9.73 36.11
CA PRO A 193 -39.96 -9.99 35.31
C PRO A 193 -41.04 -10.62 36.20
N PRO A 194 -42.33 -10.27 36.05
CA PRO A 194 -43.40 -10.96 36.76
C PRO A 194 -43.39 -12.44 36.37
N ARG A 195 -43.41 -13.31 37.38
CA ARG A 195 -43.53 -14.77 37.21
C ARG A 195 -44.78 -15.07 36.39
N ARG A 196 -44.60 -15.31 35.09
CA ARG A 196 -45.65 -15.90 34.25
C ARG A 196 -45.83 -17.34 34.71
N LYS A 197 -47.01 -17.68 35.22
CA LYS A 197 -47.38 -19.07 35.56
C LYS A 197 -47.24 -19.93 34.28
N LEU A 198 -46.39 -20.95 34.35
CA LEU A 198 -46.23 -21.93 33.28
C LEU A 198 -47.49 -22.83 33.25
N PRO A 199 -48.15 -23.04 32.09
CA PRO A 199 -49.19 -24.06 31.97
C PRO A 199 -48.59 -25.47 32.07
N ARG A 200 -49.35 -26.40 32.66
CA ARG A 200 -48.98 -27.80 32.93
C ARG A 200 -48.53 -28.55 31.66
N PRO A 201 -47.58 -29.49 31.76
CA PRO A 201 -47.14 -30.31 30.63
C PRO A 201 -48.22 -31.35 30.24
N PRO A 202 -48.44 -31.60 28.93
CA PRO A 202 -49.25 -32.72 28.47
C PRO A 202 -48.53 -34.08 28.65
N LYS A 203 -49.31 -35.11 29.01
CA LYS A 203 -48.89 -36.49 29.31
C LYS A 203 -48.24 -37.23 28.11
N PRO A 204 -47.39 -38.24 28.38
CA PRO A 204 -46.52 -38.88 27.37
C PRO A 204 -47.29 -39.84 26.45
N SER A 205 -47.08 -39.70 25.15
CA SER A 205 -47.51 -40.66 24.12
C SER A 205 -46.30 -41.51 23.66
N ARG A 206 -46.54 -42.81 23.48
CA ARG A 206 -45.64 -43.96 23.28
C ARG A 206 -44.35 -43.78 22.44
N PRO A 207 -43.32 -44.61 22.69
CA PRO A 207 -42.04 -44.58 22.01
C PRO A 207 -42.12 -45.09 20.56
N ARG A 208 -41.54 -44.34 19.64
CA ARG A 208 -41.39 -44.71 18.22
C ARG A 208 -40.05 -45.46 18.03
N PRO A 209 -40.03 -46.63 17.36
CA PRO A 209 -38.80 -47.41 17.16
C PRO A 209 -37.86 -46.78 16.10
N SER A 210 -36.55 -46.88 16.34
CA SER A 210 -35.46 -46.46 15.44
C SER A 210 -35.18 -47.50 14.33
N PRO A 211 -34.19 -47.29 13.44
CA PRO A 211 -34.38 -46.93 12.03
C PRO A 211 -34.15 -48.12 11.06
N ARG A 212 -34.72 -48.06 9.85
CA ARG A 212 -34.38 -49.02 8.77
C ARG A 212 -33.04 -48.65 8.10
N PRO A 213 -32.20 -49.64 7.75
CA PRO A 213 -30.88 -49.41 7.15
C PRO A 213 -30.96 -48.97 5.68
N ARG A 214 -30.02 -48.11 5.28
CA ARG A 214 -29.83 -47.63 3.89
C ARG A 214 -29.53 -48.80 2.93
N PRO A 215 -30.11 -48.83 1.72
CA PRO A 215 -29.69 -49.76 0.68
C PRO A 215 -28.30 -49.39 0.10
N LYS A 216 -27.48 -50.42 -0.18
CA LYS A 216 -26.13 -50.31 -0.77
C LYS A 216 -26.17 -49.79 -2.22
N PRO A 217 -25.19 -48.98 -2.65
CA PRO A 217 -25.07 -48.56 -4.05
C PRO A 217 -24.70 -49.75 -4.96
N ARG A 218 -25.40 -49.89 -6.09
CA ARG A 218 -25.11 -50.85 -7.16
C ARG A 218 -24.16 -50.23 -8.22
N PRO A 219 -23.41 -51.06 -8.97
CA PRO A 219 -22.22 -50.65 -9.70
C PRO A 219 -22.52 -49.91 -11.01
N MET A 220 -21.59 -49.04 -11.40
CA MET A 220 -21.59 -48.29 -12.67
C MET A 220 -21.40 -49.24 -13.87
N PRO A 221 -22.11 -49.04 -14.99
CA PRO A 221 -21.73 -49.63 -16.27
C PRO A 221 -20.63 -48.82 -16.97
N ALA A 222 -19.76 -49.55 -17.65
CA ALA A 222 -18.54 -49.13 -18.29
C ALA A 222 -18.73 -48.24 -19.54
N THR A 223 -17.69 -47.47 -19.83
CA THR A 223 -17.41 -46.74 -21.07
C THR A 223 -17.50 -47.61 -22.32
N PRO A 224 -17.90 -47.02 -23.47
CA PRO A 224 -17.33 -47.39 -24.76
C PRO A 224 -16.31 -46.34 -25.20
N SER A 225 -15.12 -46.82 -25.51
CA SER A 225 -14.01 -46.08 -26.08
C SER A 225 -14.15 -45.92 -27.60
N ALA A 226 -13.45 -44.90 -28.10
CA ALA A 226 -13.05 -44.64 -29.48
C ALA A 226 -14.07 -44.03 -30.45
N ARG A 227 -13.89 -42.73 -30.70
CA ARG A 227 -13.77 -42.26 -32.10
C ARG A 227 -12.67 -41.21 -32.23
N SER A 228 -11.63 -41.62 -32.95
CA SER A 228 -10.48 -40.85 -33.36
C SER A 228 -10.92 -39.63 -34.18
N SER A 229 -10.43 -38.45 -33.82
CA SER A 229 -10.29 -37.36 -34.79
C SER A 229 -9.06 -36.53 -34.45
N THR A 230 -8.11 -36.62 -35.37
CA THR A 230 -6.93 -35.80 -35.56
C THR A 230 -7.25 -34.32 -35.45
N SER A 231 -6.55 -33.61 -34.55
CA SER A 231 -6.57 -32.15 -34.49
C SER A 231 -5.84 -31.59 -35.72
N ARG A 232 -6.64 -31.22 -36.72
CA ARG A 232 -6.15 -30.43 -37.86
C ARG A 232 -6.00 -28.99 -37.40
N SER A 233 -4.76 -28.52 -37.54
CA SER A 233 -4.32 -27.13 -37.47
C SER A 233 -5.35 -26.16 -38.07
N ALA A 234 -5.74 -25.13 -37.32
CA ALA A 234 -6.51 -24.01 -37.80
C ALA A 234 -5.88 -22.71 -37.28
N SER A 235 -5.14 -22.06 -38.18
CA SER A 235 -4.68 -20.68 -38.07
C SER A 235 -5.84 -19.73 -37.74
N PRO A 236 -5.64 -18.71 -36.90
CA PRO A 236 -6.61 -17.63 -36.78
C PRO A 236 -6.48 -16.70 -38.00
N ALA A 237 -7.61 -16.55 -38.67
CA ALA A 237 -7.82 -15.56 -39.73
C ALA A 237 -7.50 -14.14 -39.22
N THR A 238 -6.69 -13.47 -40.03
CA THR A 238 -6.50 -12.03 -40.19
C THR A 238 -7.62 -11.18 -39.60
N ARG A 239 -7.34 -10.53 -38.46
CA ARG A 239 -8.08 -9.35 -38.01
C ARG A 239 -7.32 -8.11 -38.46
N SER A 240 -8.03 -7.31 -39.23
CA SER A 240 -7.62 -6.13 -39.96
C SER A 240 -6.79 -5.15 -39.14
N ALA A 241 -5.74 -4.68 -39.81
CA ALA A 241 -4.89 -3.56 -39.42
C ALA A 241 -5.72 -2.32 -39.07
N TRP A 242 -5.41 -1.72 -37.92
CA TRP A 242 -5.76 -0.35 -37.63
C TRP A 242 -4.78 0.58 -38.36
N PRO A 243 -5.25 1.58 -39.13
CA PRO A 243 -4.36 2.52 -39.79
C PRO A 243 -3.78 3.52 -38.79
N ALA A 244 -2.45 3.67 -38.83
CA ALA A 244 -1.71 4.78 -38.27
C ALA A 244 -2.25 6.11 -38.81
N ARG A 245 -2.52 7.08 -37.92
CA ARG A 245 -2.81 8.47 -38.30
C ARG A 245 -1.50 9.16 -38.71
N PRO A 246 -1.43 9.81 -39.87
CA PRO A 246 -0.27 10.63 -40.25
C PRO A 246 -0.32 12.05 -39.64
N SER A 247 0.89 12.58 -39.52
CA SER A 247 1.32 13.89 -39.04
C SER A 247 0.57 15.10 -39.58
N SER A 248 0.49 16.15 -38.75
CA SER A 248 0.43 17.54 -39.23
C SER A 248 1.56 18.35 -38.59
N ALA A 249 2.43 18.82 -39.49
CA ALA A 249 3.59 19.69 -39.35
C ALA A 249 3.27 21.01 -38.60
N THR A 250 4.15 21.46 -37.70
CA THR A 250 5.21 22.46 -37.94
C THR A 250 4.70 23.86 -38.27
N ARG A 251 4.86 24.81 -37.34
CA ARG A 251 4.75 26.27 -37.57
C ARG A 251 6.01 26.96 -36.99
N PRO A 252 6.83 27.66 -37.80
CA PRO A 252 7.98 28.42 -37.33
C PRO A 252 7.62 29.91 -37.08
N PRO A 253 8.56 30.76 -36.61
CA PRO A 253 8.27 31.87 -35.71
C PRO A 253 7.98 33.19 -36.44
N GLY A 254 7.18 34.06 -35.80
CA GLY A 254 6.97 35.43 -36.23
C GLY A 254 6.99 36.38 -35.03
N ASN A 255 8.00 37.23 -34.99
CA ASN A 255 8.17 38.43 -34.17
C ASN A 255 8.75 39.51 -35.13
N PRO A 256 8.75 40.84 -34.87
CA PRO A 256 8.04 41.71 -33.92
C PRO A 256 7.23 42.83 -34.63
N SER A 257 6.64 43.74 -33.84
CA SER A 257 6.25 45.12 -34.22
C SER A 257 4.78 45.35 -34.62
N SER A 258 3.95 45.66 -33.62
CA SER A 258 3.20 46.93 -33.62
C SER A 258 2.42 47.14 -32.31
N ARG A 259 2.96 48.06 -31.49
CA ARG A 259 2.26 49.20 -30.88
C ARG A 259 0.88 48.95 -30.26
N ARG A 260 0.85 49.02 -28.93
CA ARG A 260 0.05 49.93 -28.07
C ARG A 260 0.25 49.42 -26.63
N ALA A 261 1.25 49.92 -25.90
CA ALA A 261 1.15 51.14 -25.08
C ALA A 261 -0.23 51.27 -24.44
N TRP A 262 -0.27 51.27 -23.10
CA TRP A 262 -1.15 52.05 -22.21
C TRP A 262 -1.04 51.45 -20.80
N THR A 263 -0.23 52.10 -19.95
CA THR A 263 -0.32 52.11 -18.49
C THR A 263 0.06 53.52 -18.02
N PRO A 264 -0.39 53.93 -16.82
CA PRO A 264 -1.04 55.23 -16.60
C PRO A 264 -0.14 56.24 -15.86
N CYS A 265 -0.47 57.52 -16.01
CA CYS A 265 -0.44 58.62 -15.02
C CYS A 265 -0.95 59.90 -15.70
#